data_AF-A0A5J4E682-F1
#
_entry.id   AF-A0A5J4E682-F1
#
_cell.length_a   1.000
_cell.length_b   1.000
_cell.length_c   1.000
_cell.angle_alpha   90.00
_cell.angle_beta   90.00
_cell.angle_gamma   90.00
#
_symmetry.space_group_name_H-M   'P 1'
#
loop_
_entity.id
_entity.type
_entity.pdbx_description
1 polymer ?
#
loop_
_entity_poly.entity_id
_entity_poly.type
_entity_poly.pdbx_seq_one_letter_code
_entity_poly.pdbx_strand_id
1 'polypeptide(L)'
;MQSVDDLSEEANIAYQAFLDISNSKAAHFGCLEVIETRYKSGGVPSIAENLELEKLLANHDKNVLAFKTAMDAVTDSDEKIILLQLIS
;
A
#
# COMPACT_ATOMS: atom_id res chain seq x y z
N MET A 1 -6.75 23.10 5.17
CA MET A 1 -6.86 21.77 4.52
C MET A 1 -8.14 21.16 5.04
N GLN A 2 -9.03 20.73 4.15
CA GLN A 2 -10.13 19.85 4.54
C GLN A 2 -9.53 18.54 5.05
N SER A 3 -10.08 17.99 6.15
CA SER A 3 -9.69 16.66 6.63
C SER A 3 -10.33 15.61 5.72
N VAL A 4 -9.73 14.43 5.62
CA VAL A 4 -10.40 13.29 4.97
C VAL A 4 -11.71 12.93 5.69
N ASP A 5 -11.77 13.21 6.99
CA ASP A 5 -12.94 12.99 7.84
C ASP A 5 -14.16 13.85 7.43
N ASP A 6 -13.93 14.89 6.62
CA ASP A 6 -14.98 15.77 6.08
C ASP A 6 -15.55 15.26 4.73
N LEU A 7 -14.99 14.17 4.19
CA LEU A 7 -15.41 13.58 2.91
C LEU A 7 -16.41 12.43 3.09
N SER A 8 -16.98 11.95 1.99
CA SER A 8 -17.83 10.77 1.96
C SER A 8 -17.18 9.51 2.55
N GLU A 9 -18.02 8.52 2.88
CA GLU A 9 -17.55 7.21 3.34
C GLU A 9 -16.69 6.54 2.26
N GLU A 10 -17.11 6.63 0.99
CA GLU A 10 -16.35 6.11 -0.14
C GLU A 10 -14.96 6.76 -0.24
N ALA A 11 -14.87 8.07 -0.03
CA ALA A 11 -13.61 8.78 -0.03
C ALA A 11 -12.69 8.36 1.12
N ASN A 12 -13.25 8.19 2.32
CA ASN A 12 -12.52 7.68 3.48
C ASN A 12 -12.00 6.24 3.25
N ILE A 13 -12.81 5.37 2.65
CA ILE A 13 -12.40 4.01 2.26
C ILE A 13 -11.25 4.05 1.24
N ALA A 14 -11.33 4.93 0.24
CA ALA A 14 -10.28 5.09 -0.76
C ALA A 14 -8.96 5.58 -0.12
N TYR A 15 -9.03 6.54 0.79
CA TYR A 15 -7.86 7.01 1.53
C TYR A 15 -7.26 5.92 2.42
N GLN A 16 -8.08 5.16 3.14
CA GLN A 16 -7.60 4.03 3.94
C GLN A 16 -6.91 2.96 3.07
N ALA A 17 -7.49 2.64 1.91
CA ALA A 17 -6.88 1.69 0.98
C ALA A 17 -5.52 2.21 0.44
N PHE A 18 -5.35 3.52 0.28
CA PHE A 18 -4.05 4.12 -0.03
C PHE A 18 -3.04 3.95 1.11
N LEU A 19 -3.45 4.14 2.37
CA LEU A 19 -2.58 3.87 3.52
C LEU A 19 -2.16 2.40 3.56
N ASP A 20 -3.06 1.48 3.23
CA ASP A 20 -2.77 0.04 3.16
C ASP A 20 -1.78 -0.31 2.03
N ILE A 21 -1.84 0.37 0.88
CA ILE A 21 -0.80 0.29 -0.16
C ILE A 21 0.54 0.76 0.39
N SER A 22 0.56 1.92 1.06
CA SER A 22 1.79 2.50 1.60
C SER A 22 2.44 1.57 2.63
N ASN A 23 1.64 1.01 3.54
CA ASN A 23 2.07 0.05 4.55
C ASN A 23 2.60 -1.26 3.94
N SER A 24 1.86 -1.83 2.98
CA SER A 24 2.28 -3.07 2.31
C SER A 24 3.57 -2.89 1.50
N LYS A 25 3.73 -1.73 0.84
CA LYS A 25 4.96 -1.35 0.14
C LYS A 25 6.13 -1.24 1.11
N ALA A 26 5.96 -0.52 2.23
CA ALA A 26 6.98 -0.38 3.25
C ALA A 26 7.40 -1.74 3.85
N ALA A 27 6.45 -2.64 4.10
CA ALA A 27 6.74 -3.98 4.58
C ALA A 27 7.58 -4.80 3.58
N HIS A 28 7.27 -4.71 2.28
CA HIS A 28 8.06 -5.37 1.24
C HIS A 28 9.49 -4.83 1.17
N PHE A 29 9.68 -3.51 1.16
CA PHE A 29 11.02 -2.91 1.15
C PHE A 29 11.80 -3.20 2.43
N GLY A 30 11.17 -3.15 3.60
CA GLY A 30 11.81 -3.53 4.86
C GLY A 30 12.29 -4.99 4.84
N CYS A 31 11.53 -5.90 4.24
CA CYS A 31 11.97 -7.29 4.03
C CYS A 31 13.22 -7.36 3.13
N LEU A 32 13.24 -6.62 2.03
CA LEU A 32 14.40 -6.56 1.14
C LEU A 32 15.65 -6.01 1.83
N GLU A 33 15.53 -4.97 2.66
CA GLU A 33 16.64 -4.40 3.43
C GLU A 33 17.22 -5.41 4.44
N VAL A 34 16.36 -6.19 5.10
CA VAL A 34 16.77 -7.26 6.01
C VAL A 34 17.53 -8.36 5.25
N ILE A 35 17.00 -8.78 4.09
CA ILE A 35 17.64 -9.78 3.23
C ILE A 35 19.00 -9.28 2.74
N GLU A 36 19.07 -8.05 2.26
CA GLU A 36 20.31 -7.42 1.79
C GLU A 36 21.37 -7.38 2.90
N THR A 37 20.96 -6.98 4.11
CA THR A 37 21.85 -6.98 5.30
C THR A 37 22.38 -8.38 5.59
N ARG A 38 21.52 -9.39 5.54
CA ARG A 38 21.90 -10.79 5.75
C ARG A 38 22.91 -11.26 4.71
N TYR A 39 22.70 -10.95 3.43
CA TYR A 39 23.64 -11.29 2.36
C TYR A 39 24.98 -10.57 2.50
N LYS A 40 25.00 -9.30 2.90
CA LYS A 40 26.24 -8.56 3.20
C LYS A 40 27.06 -9.21 4.31
N SER A 41 26.43 -9.89 5.26
CA SER A 41 27.10 -10.68 6.31
C SER A 41 27.48 -12.11 5.92
N GLY A 42 27.34 -12.48 4.64
CA GLY A 42 27.67 -13.83 4.13
C GLY A 42 26.53 -14.85 4.26
N GLY A 43 25.32 -14.40 4.58
CA GLY A 43 24.13 -15.26 4.53
C GLY A 43 23.81 -15.72 3.11
N VAL A 44 23.17 -16.88 2.99
CA VAL A 44 22.80 -17.48 1.70
C VAL A 44 21.29 -17.49 1.49
N PRO A 45 20.79 -17.27 0.26
CA PRO A 45 19.36 -17.27 -0.04
C PRO A 45 18.63 -18.50 0.50
N SER A 46 17.39 -18.29 0.96
CA SER A 46 16.56 -19.35 1.51
C SER A 46 15.17 -19.37 0.87
N ILE A 47 14.56 -20.55 0.84
CA ILE A 47 13.19 -20.73 0.37
C ILE A 47 12.20 -19.92 1.23
N ALA A 48 12.46 -19.80 2.54
CA ALA A 48 11.61 -19.06 3.46
C ALA A 48 11.53 -17.56 3.11
N GLU A 49 12.64 -16.95 2.67
CA GLU A 49 12.64 -15.55 2.23
C GLU A 49 11.85 -15.35 0.95
N ASN A 50 12.03 -16.24 -0.02
CA ASN A 50 11.27 -16.17 -1.27
C ASN A 50 9.77 -16.26 -0.98
N LEU A 51 9.35 -17.17 -0.09
CA LEU A 51 7.96 -17.31 0.30
C LEU A 51 7.42 -16.06 1.02
N GLU A 52 8.20 -15.45 1.90
CA GLU A 52 7.76 -14.21 2.58
C GLU A 52 7.68 -13.04 1.60
N LEU A 53 8.64 -12.90 0.69
CA LEU A 53 8.60 -11.89 -0.38
C LEU A 53 7.37 -12.08 -1.28
N GLU A 54 7.08 -13.31 -1.71
CA GLU A 54 5.89 -13.64 -2.51
C GLU A 54 4.59 -13.29 -1.77
N LYS A 55 4.51 -13.60 -0.48
CA LYS A 55 3.37 -13.26 0.36
C LYS A 55 3.18 -11.75 0.49
N LEU A 56 4.27 -11.00 0.69
CA LEU A 56 4.23 -9.54 0.79
C LEU A 56 3.81 -8.90 -0.53
N LEU A 57 4.29 -9.41 -1.67
CA LEU A 57 3.87 -8.97 -2.99
C LEU A 57 2.39 -9.27 -3.23
N ALA A 58 1.94 -10.48 -2.94
CA ALA A 58 0.53 -10.85 -3.09
C ALA A 58 -0.39 -10.00 -2.20
N ASN A 59 0.07 -9.59 -1.01
CA ASN A 59 -0.65 -8.67 -0.15
C ASN A 59 -0.70 -7.25 -0.75
N HIS A 60 0.41 -6.77 -1.30
CA HIS A 60 0.45 -5.47 -1.99
C HIS A 60 -0.50 -5.44 -3.19
N ASP A 61 -0.52 -6.48 -4.02
CA ASP A 61 -1.42 -6.59 -5.18
C ASP A 61 -2.89 -6.52 -4.77
N LYS A 62 -3.25 -7.19 -3.66
CA LYS A 62 -4.62 -7.10 -3.09
C LYS A 62 -4.96 -5.67 -2.68
N ASN A 63 -4.04 -4.98 -2.01
CA ASN A 63 -4.26 -3.60 -1.58
C ASN A 63 -4.37 -2.64 -2.77
N VAL A 64 -3.58 -2.85 -3.83
CA VAL A 64 -3.70 -2.10 -5.09
C VAL A 64 -5.07 -2.30 -5.74
N LEU A 65 -5.58 -3.54 -5.78
CA LEU A 65 -6.91 -3.82 -6.32
C LEU A 65 -8.02 -3.18 -5.47
N ALA A 66 -7.90 -3.26 -4.14
CA ALA A 66 -8.84 -2.65 -3.21
C ALA A 66 -8.90 -1.12 -3.38
N PHE A 67 -7.74 -0.47 -3.47
CA PHE A 67 -7.67 0.97 -3.72
C PHE A 67 -8.28 1.38 -5.06
N LYS A 68 -7.99 0.64 -6.15
CA LYS A 68 -8.62 0.91 -7.46
C LYS A 68 -10.14 0.83 -7.36
N THR A 69 -10.65 -0.22 -6.73
CA THR A 69 -12.08 -0.42 -6.53
C THR A 69 -12.69 0.72 -5.69
N ALA A 70 -12.00 1.15 -4.63
CA ALA A 70 -12.46 2.25 -3.78
C ALA A 70 -12.45 3.60 -4.51
N MET A 71 -11.40 3.89 -5.27
CA MET A 71 -11.31 5.12 -6.09
C MET A 71 -12.38 5.16 -7.19
N ASP A 72 -12.76 4.02 -7.75
CA ASP A 72 -13.86 3.93 -8.71
C ASP A 72 -15.22 4.20 -8.04
N ALA A 73 -15.38 3.88 -6.76
CA ALA A 73 -16.59 4.15 -5.97
C ALA A 73 -16.76 5.63 -5.59
N VAL A 74 -15.68 6.42 -5.53
CA VAL A 74 -15.76 7.87 -5.33
C VAL A 74 -16.31 8.52 -6.59
N THR A 75 -17.60 8.85 -6.60
CA THR A 75 -18.26 9.43 -7.78
C THR A 75 -18.21 10.96 -7.83
N ASP A 76 -18.05 11.61 -6.67
CA ASP A 76 -17.92 13.06 -6.58
C ASP A 76 -16.55 13.51 -7.11
N SER A 77 -16.56 14.49 -8.02
CA SER A 77 -15.36 14.96 -8.70
C SER A 77 -14.49 15.85 -7.82
N ASP A 78 -15.11 16.63 -6.92
CA ASP A 78 -14.39 17.51 -5.99
C ASP A 78 -13.71 16.67 -4.90
N GLU A 79 -14.40 15.66 -4.35
CA GLU A 79 -13.81 14.71 -3.41
C GLU A 79 -12.65 13.93 -4.05
N LYS A 80 -12.80 13.51 -5.32
CA LYS A 80 -11.71 12.88 -6.08
C LYS A 80 -10.48 13.78 -6.17
N ILE A 81 -10.66 15.08 -6.44
CA ILE A 81 -9.54 16.03 -6.51
C ILE A 81 -8.87 16.17 -5.14
N ILE A 82 -9.66 16.30 -4.06
CA ILE A 82 -9.13 16.40 -2.69
C ILE A 82 -8.35 15.14 -2.33
N LEU A 83 -8.89 13.95 -2.60
CA LEU A 83 -8.20 12.68 -2.37
C LEU A 83 -6.88 12.60 -3.12
N LEU A 84 -6.87 12.96 -4.41
CA LEU A 84 -5.66 12.97 -5.23
C LEU A 84 -4.57 13.89 -4.66
N GLN A 85 -4.96 15.01 -4.01
CA GLN A 85 -4.01 15.90 -3.33
C GLN A 85 -3.49 15.32 -2.00
N LEU A 86 -4.31 14.54 -1.29
CA LEU A 86 -3.92 13.91 -0.03
C LEU A 86 -2.96 12.73 -0.22
N ILE A 87 -3.03 12.07 -1.39
CA ILE A 87 -2.24 10.86 -1.69
C ILE A 87 -1.03 11.11 -2.59
N SER A 88 -0.82 12.34 -3.06
CA SER A 88 0.35 12.73 -3.88
C SER A 88 1.61 12.88 -3.03
#